data_AF-A0A7X0ZBJ8-F1
#
_entry.id   AF-A0A7X0ZBJ8-F1
#
_cell.length_a   1.000
_cell.length_b   1.000
_cell.length_c   1.000
_cell.angle_alpha   90.00
_cell.angle_beta   90.00
_cell.angle_gamma   90.00
#
_symmetry.space_group_name_H-M   'P 1'
#
loop_
_entity.id
_entity.type
_entity.pdbx_description
1 polymer ?
#
loop_
_entity_poly.entity_id
_entity_poly.type
_entity_poly.pdbx_seq_one_letter_code
_entity_poly.pdbx_strand_id
1 'polypeptide(L)'
;MVDYKKDASALLELIGGKENISSVTHCATRMRFVLQDPDNADIPAIEDIPAVKGTFTQAGQFQVIIGNDVAIFYNEFSKISGVEGVNKDDAKADAKKNMSLLQRLLAGLAEIFTPLIPAIVVGGLILGFRNVIGDIKFLEDGTKTIVDVYPFWAGVYSFLWLIGEAVFHFLPVGITWSIAKKMGTTQILGIVLGLTLVSPQLLNAYSVVETKAGDIPVWDFGFAQVQMIGYQAQVIPAIMAGFLLAYLEIWLRKFIPNAISMIFVPFFALVPTVLAAHVILGPIGWKIGDAISNVVYAGLTGGLSWLFAALFGFLYAPLVVTGLHHMTNAIDLQLMSQFDGTNLWPMIALSNIAQGSAVLAIIFLHRGNEKEEQVSIPATISCYLGVTEPAMFGINLKYLYPFVAAMIGSAIAAVVSVSSGVMANSIGVGGLPGILSINPKYYAVFAVCMLITIVVPFILTVLFRKYNILNKVDTAPIRTFGKKEYRESAKTTN
;
A
#
# COMPACT_ATOMS: atom_id res chain seq x y z
N MET A 1 -4.32 11.86 -36.86
CA MET A 1 -3.65 11.26 -35.70
C MET A 1 -2.68 12.28 -35.15
N VAL A 2 -2.59 12.43 -33.84
CA VAL A 2 -1.56 13.28 -33.22
C VAL A 2 -0.19 12.71 -33.59
N ASP A 3 0.69 13.54 -34.12
CA ASP A 3 2.05 13.14 -34.50
C ASP A 3 2.99 13.42 -33.32
N TYR A 4 3.48 12.35 -32.70
CA TYR A 4 4.42 12.42 -31.57
C TYR A 4 5.88 12.29 -31.98
N LYS A 5 6.19 12.26 -33.27
CA LYS A 5 7.55 11.96 -33.74
C LYS A 5 8.60 12.91 -33.15
N LYS A 6 8.30 14.21 -33.10
CA LYS A 6 9.19 15.23 -32.53
C LYS A 6 9.40 15.02 -31.03
N ASP A 7 8.32 14.83 -30.29
CA ASP A 7 8.35 14.67 -28.84
C ASP A 7 9.01 13.33 -28.43
N ALA A 8 8.77 12.27 -29.19
CA ALA A 8 9.40 10.97 -28.99
C ALA A 8 10.90 10.98 -29.35
N SER A 9 11.31 11.71 -30.39
CA SER A 9 12.73 11.94 -30.69
C SER A 9 13.42 12.75 -29.59
N ALA A 10 12.80 13.83 -29.13
CA ALA A 10 13.33 14.63 -28.02
C ALA A 10 13.46 13.79 -26.74
N LEU A 11 12.46 12.96 -26.44
CA LEU A 11 12.53 12.06 -25.29
C LEU A 11 13.70 11.08 -25.41
N LEU A 12 13.93 10.48 -26.58
CA LEU A 12 15.04 9.54 -26.79
C LEU A 12 16.40 10.20 -26.55
N GLU A 13 16.58 11.43 -27.00
CA GLU A 13 17.81 12.18 -26.80
C GLU A 13 18.01 12.51 -25.30
N LEU A 14 16.97 13.05 -24.66
CA LEU A 14 17.05 13.51 -23.28
C LEU A 14 17.13 12.39 -22.24
N ILE A 15 16.73 11.15 -22.56
CA ILE A 15 16.97 9.98 -21.69
C ILE A 15 18.37 9.39 -21.86
N GLY A 16 19.25 9.98 -22.67
CA GLY A 16 20.61 9.51 -22.90
C GLY A 16 20.76 8.50 -24.06
N GLY A 17 19.83 8.53 -25.02
CA GLY A 17 19.93 7.72 -26.24
C GLY A 17 19.47 6.27 -26.10
N LYS A 18 19.61 5.50 -27.19
CA LYS A 18 19.15 4.10 -27.28
C LYS A 18 19.95 3.20 -26.34
N GLU A 19 21.25 3.43 -26.29
CA GLU A 19 22.24 2.74 -25.48
C GLU A 19 21.93 2.82 -23.98
N ASN A 20 21.27 3.89 -23.54
CA ASN A 20 20.84 4.02 -22.16
C ASN A 20 19.54 3.27 -21.86
N ILE A 21 18.87 2.65 -22.83
CA ILE A 21 17.61 1.91 -22.62
C ILE A 21 17.91 0.42 -22.53
N SER A 22 17.80 -0.16 -21.33
CA SER A 22 17.77 -1.63 -21.19
C SER A 22 16.42 -2.18 -21.62
N SER A 23 15.32 -1.54 -21.22
CA SER A 23 13.98 -1.92 -21.66
C SER A 23 12.98 -0.77 -21.61
N VAL A 24 11.97 -0.84 -22.47
CA VAL A 24 10.84 0.10 -22.47
C VAL A 24 9.52 -0.64 -22.62
N THR A 25 8.57 -0.32 -21.74
CA THR A 25 7.19 -0.81 -21.78
C THR A 25 6.21 0.34 -21.55
N HIS A 26 4.90 0.10 -21.64
CA HIS A 26 3.90 1.07 -21.25
C HIS A 26 2.74 0.44 -20.48
N CYS A 27 2.06 1.24 -19.66
CA CYS A 27 0.76 0.90 -19.10
C CYS A 27 -0.35 1.70 -19.81
N ALA A 28 -1.47 1.95 -19.14
CA ALA A 28 -2.58 2.74 -19.71
C ALA A 28 -2.24 4.23 -19.89
N THR A 29 -1.30 4.79 -19.11
CA THR A 29 -1.03 6.25 -19.13
C THR A 29 0.44 6.66 -19.15
N ARG A 30 1.39 5.72 -19.08
CA ARG A 30 2.82 6.04 -18.84
C ARG A 30 3.76 5.12 -19.61
N MET A 31 4.84 5.70 -20.10
CA MET A 31 6.03 4.99 -20.56
C MET A 31 6.85 4.57 -19.35
N ARG A 32 7.47 3.39 -19.40
CA ARG A 32 8.30 2.83 -18.33
C ARG A 32 9.63 2.39 -18.91
N PHE A 33 10.67 3.12 -18.57
CA PHE A 33 12.04 2.87 -18.98
C PHE A 33 12.81 2.22 -17.86
N VAL A 34 13.58 1.19 -18.20
CA VAL A 34 14.70 0.76 -17.40
C VAL A 34 15.94 1.29 -18.07
N LEU A 35 16.57 2.26 -17.44
CA LEU A 35 17.76 2.89 -17.96
C LEU A 35 19.01 2.11 -17.51
N GLN A 36 20.07 2.08 -18.32
CA GLN A 36 21.36 1.53 -17.89
C GLN A 36 21.99 2.43 -16.83
N ASP A 37 21.87 3.73 -17.02
CA ASP A 37 22.27 4.77 -16.08
C ASP A 37 21.16 5.83 -15.97
N PRO A 38 20.40 5.83 -14.87
CA PRO A 38 19.36 6.83 -14.63
C PRO A 38 19.85 8.28 -14.60
N ASP A 39 21.12 8.53 -14.29
CA ASP A 39 21.67 9.89 -14.15
C ASP A 39 21.90 10.57 -15.51
N ASN A 40 21.89 9.80 -16.60
CA ASN A 40 21.97 10.32 -17.96
C ASN A 40 20.64 10.90 -18.47
N ALA A 41 19.54 10.76 -17.73
CA ALA A 41 18.26 11.34 -18.10
C ALA A 41 18.14 12.80 -17.61
N ASP A 42 17.97 13.74 -18.54
CA ASP A 42 17.72 15.16 -18.24
C ASP A 42 16.25 15.36 -17.85
N ILE A 43 15.93 15.06 -16.59
CA ILE A 43 14.57 15.13 -16.06
C ILE A 43 13.92 16.51 -16.30
N PRO A 44 14.55 17.65 -15.96
CA PRO A 44 13.98 18.97 -16.24
C PRO A 44 13.61 19.18 -17.71
N ALA A 45 14.50 18.84 -18.64
CA ALA A 45 14.21 19.00 -20.06
C ALA A 45 13.13 18.03 -20.56
N ILE A 46 13.05 16.81 -20.00
CA ILE A 46 12.01 15.83 -20.33
C ILE A 46 10.63 16.34 -19.90
N GLU A 47 10.53 17.00 -18.74
CA GLU A 47 9.28 17.57 -18.25
C GLU A 47 8.79 18.76 -19.09
N ASP A 48 9.67 19.40 -19.85
CA ASP A 48 9.34 20.48 -20.79
C ASP A 48 8.83 19.96 -22.16
N ILE A 49 8.90 18.65 -22.43
CA ILE A 49 8.34 18.07 -23.66
C ILE A 49 6.81 18.22 -23.64
N PRO A 50 6.16 18.76 -24.70
CA PRO A 50 4.72 19.02 -24.71
C PRO A 50 3.81 17.82 -24.40
N ALA A 51 4.20 16.62 -24.85
CA ALA A 51 3.46 15.38 -24.56
C ALA A 51 3.65 14.86 -23.12
N VAL A 52 4.67 15.32 -22.40
CA VAL A 52 5.01 14.86 -21.06
C VAL A 52 4.23 15.65 -20.02
N LYS A 53 3.54 14.94 -19.14
CA LYS A 53 2.71 15.50 -18.06
C LYS A 53 3.39 15.41 -16.69
N GLY A 54 4.61 14.90 -16.67
CA GLY A 54 5.45 14.71 -15.48
C GLY A 54 6.27 13.43 -15.57
N THR A 55 7.31 13.37 -14.75
CA THR A 55 8.16 12.19 -14.62
C THR A 55 8.28 11.74 -13.17
N PHE A 56 8.61 10.47 -12.95
CA PHE A 56 9.03 9.97 -11.64
C PHE A 56 9.75 8.64 -11.80
N THR A 57 10.60 8.32 -10.82
CA THR A 57 11.24 7.00 -10.74
C THR A 57 10.54 6.17 -9.68
N GLN A 58 10.04 5.00 -10.06
CA GLN A 58 9.43 4.05 -9.14
C GLN A 58 9.95 2.65 -9.43
N ALA A 59 10.35 1.96 -8.37
CA ALA A 59 10.86 0.60 -8.45
C ALA A 59 11.96 0.44 -9.53
N GLY A 60 12.90 1.39 -9.57
CA GLY A 60 14.05 1.36 -10.51
C GLY A 60 13.69 1.57 -11.99
N GLN A 61 12.43 1.92 -12.28
CA GLN A 61 11.98 2.32 -13.61
C GLN A 61 11.79 3.83 -13.64
N PHE A 62 12.40 4.50 -14.60
CA PHE A 62 12.11 5.89 -14.94
C PHE A 62 10.80 5.93 -15.73
N GLN A 63 9.80 6.63 -15.22
CA GLN A 63 8.47 6.69 -15.82
C GLN A 63 8.16 8.08 -16.33
N VAL A 64 7.61 8.12 -17.53
CA VAL A 64 7.21 9.37 -18.20
C VAL A 64 5.70 9.30 -18.43
N ILE A 65 4.96 10.26 -17.85
CA ILE A 65 3.50 10.30 -17.92
C ILE A 65 3.11 10.99 -19.23
N ILE A 66 2.46 10.26 -20.13
CA ILE A 66 1.94 10.80 -21.41
C ILE A 66 0.41 11.02 -21.32
N GLY A 67 -0.28 10.15 -20.59
CA GLY A 67 -1.74 10.09 -20.50
C GLY A 67 -2.35 9.11 -21.51
N ASN A 68 -3.60 9.33 -21.91
CA ASN A 68 -4.38 8.37 -22.68
C ASN A 68 -3.76 7.99 -24.05
N ASP A 69 -2.92 8.87 -24.61
CA ASP A 69 -2.26 8.66 -25.89
C ASP A 69 -0.95 7.84 -25.78
N VAL A 70 -0.63 7.30 -24.60
CA VAL A 70 0.65 6.60 -24.37
C VAL A 70 0.89 5.44 -25.34
N ALA A 71 -0.15 4.73 -25.77
CA ALA A 71 0.01 3.62 -26.72
C ALA A 71 0.44 4.13 -28.10
N ILE A 72 -0.07 5.29 -28.52
CA ILE A 72 0.31 5.94 -29.77
C ILE A 72 1.74 6.45 -29.67
N PHE A 73 2.06 7.11 -28.54
CA PHE A 73 3.41 7.60 -28.25
C PHE A 73 4.44 6.47 -28.21
N TYR A 74 4.13 5.35 -27.54
CA TYR A 74 4.99 4.17 -27.45
C TYR A 74 5.32 3.61 -28.84
N ASN A 75 4.31 3.45 -29.70
CA ASN A 75 4.53 2.94 -31.06
C ASN A 75 5.45 3.84 -31.87
N GLU A 76 5.32 5.17 -31.74
CA GLU A 76 6.20 6.11 -32.42
C GLU A 76 7.61 6.09 -31.83
N PHE A 77 7.73 6.07 -30.50
CA PHE A 77 9.00 5.96 -29.79
C PHE A 77 9.75 4.67 -30.14
N SER A 78 9.06 3.53 -30.21
CA SER A 78 9.66 2.23 -30.55
C SER A 78 10.20 2.23 -31.99
N LYS A 79 9.51 2.86 -32.94
CA LYS A 79 10.01 3.03 -34.31
C LYS A 79 11.28 3.88 -34.38
N ILE A 80 11.35 4.95 -33.59
CA ILE A 80 12.48 5.89 -33.59
C ILE A 80 13.69 5.29 -32.87
N SER A 81 13.47 4.69 -31.70
CA SER A 81 14.54 4.10 -30.87
C SER A 81 15.02 2.75 -31.40
N GLY A 82 14.18 2.02 -32.14
CA GLY A 82 14.44 0.65 -32.56
C GLY A 82 14.63 -0.30 -31.37
N VAL A 83 14.00 0.00 -30.24
CA VAL A 83 13.93 -0.85 -29.04
C VAL A 83 12.50 -1.38 -28.97
N GLU A 84 12.31 -2.67 -29.29
CA GLU A 84 11.01 -3.33 -29.19
C GLU A 84 10.99 -4.33 -28.05
N GLY A 85 9.88 -4.32 -27.30
CA GLY A 85 9.34 -5.49 -26.60
C GLY A 85 10.33 -6.34 -25.81
N VAL A 86 10.91 -5.78 -24.75
CA VAL A 86 11.61 -6.61 -23.76
C VAL A 86 10.58 -7.41 -22.96
N ASN A 87 10.87 -8.69 -22.71
CA ASN A 87 10.02 -9.51 -21.85
C ASN A 87 9.86 -8.80 -20.48
N LYS A 88 8.63 -8.77 -19.95
CA LYS A 88 8.31 -8.07 -18.70
C LYS A 88 9.16 -8.55 -17.52
N ASP A 89 9.60 -9.80 -17.56
CA ASP A 89 10.44 -10.37 -16.50
C ASP A 89 11.90 -9.88 -16.58
N ASP A 90 12.45 -9.73 -17.78
CA ASP A 90 13.80 -9.18 -18.00
C ASP A 90 13.83 -7.68 -17.66
N ALA A 91 12.79 -6.93 -18.05
CA ALA A 91 12.61 -5.53 -17.65
C ALA A 91 12.54 -5.36 -16.11
N LYS A 92 11.90 -6.30 -15.40
CA LYS A 92 11.88 -6.27 -13.92
C LYS A 92 13.24 -6.57 -13.31
N ALA A 93 14.00 -7.51 -13.88
CA ALA A 93 15.32 -7.87 -13.40
C ALA A 93 16.31 -6.70 -13.55
N ASP A 94 16.26 -6.01 -14.68
CA ASP A 94 17.10 -4.84 -14.94
C ASP A 94 16.66 -3.63 -14.10
N ALA A 95 15.35 -3.40 -13.90
CA ALA A 95 14.87 -2.33 -13.03
C ALA A 95 15.41 -2.47 -11.59
N LYS A 96 15.52 -3.70 -11.09
CA LYS A 96 16.09 -3.96 -9.76
C LYS A 96 17.55 -3.50 -9.68
N LYS A 97 18.33 -3.46 -10.77
CA LYS A 97 19.73 -2.99 -10.75
C LYS A 97 19.83 -1.52 -10.33
N ASN A 98 18.87 -0.69 -10.71
CA ASN A 98 18.83 0.75 -10.40
C ASN A 98 18.27 1.09 -9.02
N MET A 99 17.90 0.09 -8.23
CA MET A 99 17.43 0.29 -6.86
C MET A 99 18.58 0.12 -5.86
N SER A 100 18.60 0.95 -4.82
CA SER A 100 19.44 0.72 -3.64
C SER A 100 19.08 -0.59 -2.95
N LEU A 101 19.98 -1.15 -2.14
CA LEU A 101 19.72 -2.41 -1.41
C LEU A 101 18.44 -2.33 -0.58
N LEU A 102 18.22 -1.20 0.11
CA LEU A 102 17.01 -0.96 0.89
C LEU A 102 15.77 -0.93 -0.02
N GLN A 103 15.81 -0.23 -1.15
CA GLN A 103 14.69 -0.19 -2.10
C GLN A 103 14.37 -1.58 -2.67
N ARG A 104 15.39 -2.41 -2.98
CA ARG A 104 15.18 -3.78 -3.46
C ARG A 104 14.51 -4.66 -2.41
N LEU A 105 14.95 -4.57 -1.15
CA LEU A 105 14.37 -5.31 -0.04
C LEU A 105 12.90 -4.92 0.16
N LEU A 106 12.62 -3.61 0.20
CA LEU A 106 11.27 -3.11 0.42
C LEU A 106 10.33 -3.38 -0.76
N ALA A 107 10.79 -3.21 -2.01
CA ALA A 107 10.04 -3.59 -3.20
C ALA A 107 9.74 -5.09 -3.21
N GLY A 108 10.71 -5.90 -2.78
CA GLY A 108 10.53 -7.32 -2.58
C GLY A 108 9.45 -7.66 -1.55
N LEU A 109 9.32 -6.91 -0.47
CA LEU A 109 8.26 -7.16 0.50
C LEU A 109 6.90 -6.66 -0.01
N ALA A 110 6.84 -5.52 -0.70
CA ALA A 110 5.62 -5.04 -1.35
C ALA A 110 5.06 -6.09 -2.34
N GLU A 111 5.91 -6.72 -3.15
CA GLU A 111 5.52 -7.81 -4.08
C GLU A 111 4.85 -9.00 -3.36
N ILE A 112 5.16 -9.24 -2.07
CA ILE A 112 4.53 -10.32 -1.28
C ILE A 112 3.10 -9.94 -0.88
N PHE A 113 2.86 -8.68 -0.52
CA PHE A 113 1.56 -8.22 -0.05
C PHE A 113 0.59 -7.87 -1.17
N THR A 114 1.06 -7.40 -2.33
CA THR A 114 0.19 -6.96 -3.43
C THR A 114 -0.91 -7.98 -3.80
N PRO A 115 -0.61 -9.29 -3.94
CA PRO A 115 -1.65 -10.29 -4.23
C PRO A 115 -2.67 -10.50 -3.09
N LEU A 116 -2.33 -10.10 -1.87
CA LEU A 116 -3.15 -10.29 -0.66
C LEU A 116 -4.07 -9.10 -0.37
N ILE A 117 -3.79 -7.92 -0.93
CA ILE A 117 -4.54 -6.69 -0.69
C ILE A 117 -6.06 -6.88 -0.88
N PRO A 118 -6.57 -7.48 -1.98
CA PRO A 118 -8.01 -7.61 -2.17
C PRO A 118 -8.70 -8.39 -1.04
N ALA A 119 -8.07 -9.45 -0.52
CA ALA A 119 -8.62 -10.23 0.58
C ALA A 119 -8.64 -9.43 1.89
N ILE A 120 -7.54 -8.73 2.21
CA ILE A 120 -7.43 -7.88 3.40
C ILE A 120 -8.47 -6.76 3.39
N VAL A 121 -8.68 -6.14 2.22
CA VAL A 121 -9.69 -5.10 1.99
C VAL A 121 -11.10 -5.61 2.29
N VAL A 122 -11.46 -6.77 1.73
CA VAL A 122 -12.77 -7.40 1.98
C VAL A 122 -12.91 -7.78 3.46
N GLY A 123 -11.88 -8.39 4.05
CA GLY A 123 -11.88 -8.76 5.47
C GLY A 123 -12.11 -7.54 6.37
N GLY A 124 -11.42 -6.43 6.12
CA GLY A 124 -11.58 -5.23 6.93
C GLY A 124 -12.93 -4.53 6.76
N LEU A 125 -13.52 -4.55 5.56
CA LEU A 125 -14.91 -4.10 5.36
C LEU A 125 -15.90 -4.96 6.14
N ILE A 126 -15.69 -6.29 6.13
CA ILE A 126 -16.51 -7.23 6.90
C ILE A 126 -16.39 -6.93 8.39
N LEU A 127 -15.17 -6.77 8.92
CA LEU A 127 -14.97 -6.41 10.32
C LEU A 127 -15.59 -5.07 10.65
N GLY A 128 -15.46 -4.07 9.77
CA GLY A 128 -16.09 -2.78 9.99
C GLY A 128 -17.62 -2.83 10.01
N PHE A 129 -18.23 -3.61 9.11
CA PHE A 129 -19.67 -3.84 9.15
C PHE A 129 -20.11 -4.61 10.39
N ARG A 130 -19.32 -5.62 10.80
CA ARG A 130 -19.53 -6.36 12.06
C ARG A 130 -19.47 -5.43 13.26
N ASN A 131 -18.52 -4.50 13.32
CA ASN A 131 -18.43 -3.51 14.39
C ASN A 131 -19.73 -2.70 14.49
N VAL A 132 -20.27 -2.24 13.35
CA VAL A 132 -21.52 -1.45 13.31
C VAL A 132 -22.69 -2.22 13.91
N ILE A 133 -22.89 -3.48 13.53
CA ILE A 133 -24.05 -4.25 14.03
C ILE A 133 -23.83 -4.84 15.43
N GLY A 134 -22.59 -5.22 15.75
CA GLY A 134 -22.28 -6.06 16.90
C GLY A 134 -21.51 -5.42 18.04
N ASP A 135 -20.86 -4.28 17.82
CA ASP A 135 -20.03 -3.63 18.84
C ASP A 135 -20.56 -2.22 19.20
N ILE A 136 -21.29 -1.57 18.28
CA ILE A 136 -21.93 -0.28 18.55
C ILE A 136 -23.29 -0.48 19.21
N LYS A 137 -23.45 0.12 20.39
CA LYS A 137 -24.71 0.11 21.12
C LYS A 137 -25.67 1.17 20.56
N PHE A 138 -26.35 0.86 19.46
CA PHE A 138 -27.31 1.78 18.83
C PHE A 138 -28.69 1.80 19.49
N LEU A 139 -29.02 0.79 20.30
CA LEU A 139 -30.38 0.52 20.76
C LEU A 139 -30.47 0.67 22.28
N GLU A 140 -31.70 0.84 22.75
CA GLU A 140 -32.05 0.99 24.18
C GLU A 140 -31.14 2.01 24.88
N ASP A 141 -31.22 3.28 24.45
CA ASP A 141 -30.46 4.42 25.02
C ASP A 141 -28.94 4.20 25.07
N GLY A 142 -28.40 3.43 24.13
CA GLY A 142 -26.97 3.17 24.03
C GLY A 142 -26.49 1.99 24.88
N THR A 143 -27.40 1.12 25.33
CA THR A 143 -27.05 -0.04 26.17
C THR A 143 -26.90 -1.34 25.38
N LYS A 144 -27.62 -1.50 24.25
CA LYS A 144 -27.63 -2.71 23.43
C LYS A 144 -27.21 -2.46 21.99
N THR A 145 -26.58 -3.47 21.39
CA THR A 145 -26.20 -3.51 19.98
C THR A 145 -27.33 -4.05 19.11
N ILE A 146 -27.18 -4.00 17.78
CA ILE A 146 -28.19 -4.54 16.87
C ILE A 146 -28.29 -6.06 17.03
N VAL A 147 -27.15 -6.74 17.25
CA VAL A 147 -27.14 -8.20 17.43
C VAL A 147 -27.78 -8.65 18.74
N ASP A 148 -27.73 -7.83 19.80
CA ASP A 148 -28.37 -8.16 21.09
C ASP A 148 -29.89 -8.20 21.00
N VAL A 149 -30.48 -7.43 20.09
CA VAL A 149 -31.94 -7.27 19.96
C VAL A 149 -32.51 -8.14 18.85
N TYR A 150 -31.77 -8.32 17.74
CA TYR A 150 -32.30 -8.95 16.53
C TYR A 150 -31.55 -10.26 16.18
N PRO A 151 -32.20 -11.44 16.32
CA PRO A 151 -31.57 -12.73 16.07
C PRO A 151 -30.98 -12.91 14.66
N PHE A 152 -31.63 -12.35 13.64
CA PHE A 152 -31.10 -12.38 12.27
C PHE A 152 -29.72 -11.71 12.18
N TRP A 153 -29.57 -10.53 12.79
CA TRP A 153 -28.31 -9.79 12.77
C TRP A 153 -27.23 -10.47 13.62
N ALA A 154 -27.59 -11.14 14.72
CA ALA A 154 -26.67 -11.99 15.46
C ALA A 154 -26.13 -13.14 14.58
N GLY A 155 -27.01 -13.79 13.81
CA GLY A 155 -26.62 -14.82 12.84
C GLY A 155 -25.68 -14.27 11.75
N VAL A 156 -25.99 -13.10 11.18
CA VAL A 156 -25.14 -12.42 10.19
C VAL A 156 -23.78 -12.07 10.78
N TYR A 157 -23.73 -11.51 11.99
CA TYR A 157 -22.48 -11.15 12.67
C TYR A 157 -21.56 -12.35 12.89
N SER A 158 -22.13 -13.49 13.32
CA SER A 158 -21.40 -14.74 13.50
C SER A 158 -20.92 -15.32 12.17
N PHE A 159 -21.80 -15.40 11.16
CA PHE A 159 -21.44 -15.90 9.83
C PHE A 159 -20.31 -15.09 9.18
N LEU A 160 -20.36 -13.76 9.29
CA LEU A 160 -19.34 -12.89 8.74
C LEU A 160 -17.96 -13.10 9.38
N TRP A 161 -17.88 -13.56 10.64
CA TRP A 161 -16.61 -13.88 11.27
C TRP A 161 -15.90 -15.04 10.58
N LEU A 162 -16.62 -16.03 10.06
CA LEU A 162 -16.02 -17.14 9.30
C LEU A 162 -15.14 -16.63 8.14
N ILE A 163 -15.61 -15.59 7.44
CA ILE A 163 -14.87 -14.98 6.33
C ILE A 163 -13.70 -14.13 6.88
N GLY A 164 -13.95 -13.34 7.93
CA GLY A 164 -12.91 -12.54 8.57
C GLY A 164 -11.75 -13.38 9.11
N GLU A 165 -12.06 -14.49 9.78
CA GLU A 165 -11.10 -15.48 10.26
C GLU A 165 -10.25 -16.04 9.12
N ALA A 166 -10.86 -16.45 8.01
CA ALA A 166 -10.14 -16.94 6.84
C ALA A 166 -9.18 -15.90 6.23
N VAL A 167 -9.47 -14.60 6.36
CA VAL A 167 -8.58 -13.53 5.88
C VAL A 167 -7.45 -13.24 6.87
N PHE A 168 -7.76 -13.10 8.15
CA PHE A 168 -6.80 -12.59 9.14
C PHE A 168 -6.07 -13.69 9.91
N HIS A 169 -6.77 -14.72 10.42
CA HIS A 169 -6.10 -15.82 11.14
C HIS A 169 -5.19 -16.62 10.21
N PHE A 170 -5.66 -16.88 8.98
CA PHE A 170 -4.93 -17.66 7.96
C PHE A 170 -4.01 -16.81 7.08
N LEU A 171 -3.76 -15.55 7.43
CA LEU A 171 -2.86 -14.68 6.68
C LEU A 171 -1.47 -15.31 6.39
N PRO A 172 -0.83 -16.06 7.31
CA PRO A 172 0.40 -16.80 7.01
C PRO A 172 0.33 -17.66 5.74
N VAL A 173 -0.82 -18.27 5.44
CA VAL A 173 -1.06 -19.08 4.23
C VAL A 173 -0.92 -18.24 2.96
N GLY A 174 -1.53 -17.05 2.95
CA GLY A 174 -1.40 -16.12 1.84
C GLY A 174 0.03 -15.65 1.65
N ILE A 175 0.74 -15.36 2.74
CA ILE A 175 2.14 -14.89 2.72
C ILE A 175 3.08 -15.96 2.14
N THR A 176 3.03 -17.19 2.65
CA THR A 176 3.92 -18.27 2.18
C THR A 176 3.61 -18.68 0.74
N TRP A 177 2.34 -18.67 0.33
CA TRP A 177 1.95 -18.82 -1.08
C TRP A 177 2.52 -17.70 -1.96
N SER A 178 2.36 -16.45 -1.53
CA SER A 178 2.83 -15.28 -2.29
C SER A 178 4.34 -15.28 -2.44
N ILE A 179 5.09 -15.68 -1.40
CA ILE A 179 6.54 -15.88 -1.48
C ILE A 179 6.90 -16.98 -2.48
N ALA A 180 6.24 -18.15 -2.41
CA ALA A 180 6.50 -19.23 -3.34
C ALA A 180 6.23 -18.81 -4.79
N LYS A 181 5.13 -18.08 -5.03
CA LYS A 181 4.80 -17.50 -6.34
C LYS A 181 5.86 -16.50 -6.81
N LYS A 182 6.28 -15.59 -5.93
CA LYS A 182 7.29 -14.57 -6.23
C LYS A 182 8.66 -15.19 -6.54
N MET A 183 9.04 -16.22 -5.79
CA MET A 183 10.34 -16.91 -5.93
C MET A 183 10.34 -17.94 -7.07
N GLY A 184 9.21 -18.14 -7.75
CA GLY A 184 9.08 -19.12 -8.84
C GLY A 184 9.18 -20.58 -8.36
N THR A 185 8.82 -20.84 -7.10
CA THR A 185 8.84 -22.18 -6.50
C THR A 185 7.45 -22.79 -6.42
N THR A 186 7.33 -24.00 -5.86
CA THR A 186 6.08 -24.76 -5.87
C THR A 186 5.04 -24.12 -4.94
N GLN A 187 4.09 -23.37 -5.52
CA GLN A 187 3.09 -22.58 -4.78
C GLN A 187 2.26 -23.40 -3.77
N ILE A 188 1.90 -24.64 -4.11
CA ILE A 188 1.14 -25.51 -3.20
C ILE A 188 1.94 -25.87 -1.94
N LEU A 189 3.28 -25.99 -2.01
CA LEU A 189 4.10 -26.20 -0.81
C LEU A 189 4.09 -24.97 0.08
N GLY A 190 4.05 -23.77 -0.51
CA GLY A 190 3.85 -22.53 0.23
C GLY A 190 2.53 -22.54 1.00
N ILE A 191 1.43 -22.94 0.35
CA ILE A 191 0.12 -23.07 1.01
C ILE A 191 0.19 -24.09 2.16
N VAL A 192 0.74 -25.28 1.91
CA VAL A 192 0.87 -26.33 2.93
C VAL A 192 1.71 -25.85 4.12
N LEU A 193 2.86 -25.21 3.88
CA LEU A 193 3.66 -24.62 4.94
C LEU A 193 2.83 -23.63 5.77
N GLY A 194 2.13 -22.71 5.12
CA GLY A 194 1.30 -21.74 5.83
C GLY A 194 0.20 -22.40 6.67
N LEU A 195 -0.45 -23.46 6.15
CA LEU A 195 -1.45 -24.23 6.89
C LEU A 195 -0.85 -24.91 8.12
N THR A 196 0.41 -25.37 8.05
CA THR A 196 1.09 -25.93 9.24
C THR A 196 1.30 -24.89 10.32
N LEU A 197 1.57 -23.62 9.95
CA LEU A 197 1.78 -22.53 10.91
C LEU A 197 0.50 -22.12 11.65
N VAL A 198 -0.68 -22.39 11.08
CA VAL A 198 -1.99 -21.99 11.65
C VAL A 198 -2.87 -23.19 11.97
N SER A 199 -2.29 -24.39 12.01
CA SER A 199 -3.01 -25.65 12.20
C SER A 199 -3.77 -25.64 13.55
N PRO A 200 -5.01 -26.16 13.59
CA PRO A 200 -5.78 -26.29 14.83
C PRO A 200 -5.17 -27.31 15.80
N GLN A 201 -4.14 -28.07 15.40
CA GLN A 201 -3.33 -28.87 16.31
C GLN A 201 -2.46 -28.02 17.25
N LEU A 202 -2.24 -26.75 16.90
CA LEU A 202 -1.42 -25.82 17.66
C LEU A 202 -2.30 -24.96 18.57
N LEU A 203 -1.74 -24.55 19.72
CA LEU A 203 -2.31 -23.51 20.53
C LEU A 203 -2.42 -22.23 19.69
N ASN A 204 -3.63 -21.70 19.57
CA ASN A 204 -3.87 -20.49 18.81
C ASN A 204 -3.04 -19.33 19.39
N ALA A 205 -2.37 -18.56 18.53
CA ALA A 205 -1.50 -17.45 18.90
C ALA A 205 -2.19 -16.43 19.85
N TYR A 206 -3.47 -16.16 19.65
CA TYR A 206 -4.24 -15.23 20.49
C TYR A 206 -4.44 -15.74 21.92
N SER A 207 -4.45 -17.07 22.12
CA SER A 207 -4.63 -17.70 23.43
C SER A 207 -3.34 -17.88 24.21
N VAL A 208 -2.18 -17.60 23.61
CA VAL A 208 -0.86 -17.83 24.24
C VAL A 208 -0.67 -16.95 25.46
N VAL A 209 -1.13 -15.70 25.43
CA VAL A 209 -0.98 -14.75 26.54
C VAL A 209 -1.84 -15.15 27.74
N GLU A 210 -2.98 -15.79 27.51
CA GLU A 210 -3.92 -16.22 28.55
C GLU A 210 -3.63 -17.63 29.08
N THR A 211 -2.90 -18.44 28.30
CA THR A 211 -2.50 -19.79 28.68
C THR A 211 -1.30 -19.75 29.62
N LYS A 212 -1.39 -20.43 30.78
CA LYS A 212 -0.23 -20.54 31.69
C LYS A 212 0.90 -21.29 30.99
N ALA A 213 2.15 -20.89 31.25
CA ALA A 213 3.32 -21.46 30.57
C ALA A 213 3.41 -23.00 30.65
N GLY A 214 2.97 -23.62 31.75
CA GLY A 214 2.95 -25.08 31.91
C GLY A 214 1.82 -25.82 31.19
N ASP A 215 0.80 -25.09 30.74
CA ASP A 215 -0.38 -25.64 30.03
C ASP A 215 -0.22 -25.52 28.50
N ILE A 216 0.86 -24.89 28.01
CA ILE A 216 1.16 -24.81 26.58
C ILE A 216 1.52 -26.22 26.07
N PRO A 217 0.80 -26.76 25.08
CA PRO A 217 1.11 -28.08 24.53
C PRO A 217 2.52 -28.09 23.91
N VAL A 218 3.19 -29.24 24.01
CA VAL A 218 4.56 -29.42 23.48
C VAL A 218 4.65 -30.70 22.65
N TRP A 219 5.45 -30.64 21.58
CA TRP A 219 6.03 -31.86 21.02
C TRP A 219 7.21 -32.25 21.89
N ASP A 220 7.11 -33.41 22.54
CA ASP A 220 8.18 -33.98 23.36
C ASP A 220 8.95 -35.03 22.57
N PHE A 221 10.23 -34.74 22.28
CA PHE A 221 11.14 -35.65 21.59
C PHE A 221 12.01 -36.47 22.57
N GLY A 222 11.71 -36.42 23.87
CA GLY A 222 12.44 -37.07 24.97
C GLY A 222 13.71 -36.34 25.40
N PHE A 223 14.43 -35.72 24.45
CA PHE A 223 15.63 -34.92 24.72
C PHE A 223 15.40 -33.40 24.57
N ALA A 224 14.28 -33.00 23.97
CA ALA A 224 13.91 -31.61 23.74
C ALA A 224 12.38 -31.50 23.65
N GLN A 225 11.87 -30.36 24.13
CA GLN A 225 10.46 -30.00 24.01
C GLN A 225 10.31 -28.74 23.15
N VAL A 226 9.36 -28.77 22.22
CA VAL A 226 9.05 -27.65 21.33
C VAL A 226 7.60 -27.27 21.55
N GLN A 227 7.35 -26.00 21.87
CA GLN A 227 5.99 -25.51 22.09
C GLN A 227 5.16 -25.59 20.80
N MET A 228 3.98 -26.19 20.90
CA MET A 228 3.01 -26.33 19.82
C MET A 228 2.19 -25.06 19.71
N ILE A 229 2.83 -23.96 19.36
CA ILE A 229 2.17 -22.66 19.22
C ILE A 229 1.98 -22.33 17.74
N GLY A 230 0.77 -21.88 17.42
CA GLY A 230 0.41 -21.38 16.10
C GLY A 230 0.88 -19.95 15.90
N TYR A 231 0.90 -19.54 14.64
CA TYR A 231 1.34 -18.23 14.19
C TYR A 231 0.19 -17.50 13.47
N GLN A 232 -1.04 -17.68 13.94
CA GLN A 232 -2.23 -17.00 13.39
C GLN A 232 -1.99 -15.48 13.35
N ALA A 233 -2.31 -14.86 12.22
CA ALA A 233 -2.05 -13.44 11.90
C ALA A 233 -0.57 -12.98 11.95
N GLN A 234 0.40 -13.84 12.27
CA GLN A 234 1.80 -13.47 12.39
C GLN A 234 2.48 -13.38 11.02
N VAL A 235 2.95 -12.18 10.69
CA VAL A 235 3.55 -11.88 9.38
C VAL A 235 5.02 -12.32 9.29
N ILE A 236 5.83 -11.93 10.28
CA ILE A 236 7.29 -12.10 10.22
C ILE A 236 7.69 -13.59 10.26
N PRO A 237 7.17 -14.42 11.19
CA PRO A 237 7.33 -15.88 11.15
C PRO A 237 7.03 -16.49 9.79
N ALA A 238 5.89 -16.11 9.18
CA ALA A 238 5.46 -16.63 7.89
C ALA A 238 6.41 -16.24 6.75
N ILE A 239 6.90 -14.99 6.74
CA ILE A 239 7.88 -14.52 5.75
C ILE A 239 9.18 -15.30 5.86
N MET A 240 9.72 -15.46 7.07
CA MET A 240 10.96 -16.19 7.31
C MET A 240 10.85 -17.65 6.86
N ALA A 241 9.76 -18.33 7.24
CA ALA A 241 9.51 -19.70 6.85
C ALA A 241 9.31 -19.84 5.33
N GLY A 242 8.53 -18.95 4.70
CA GLY A 242 8.28 -18.96 3.26
C GLY A 242 9.56 -18.79 2.44
N PHE A 243 10.46 -17.89 2.86
CA PHE A 243 11.75 -17.73 2.19
C PHE A 243 12.66 -18.95 2.38
N LEU A 244 12.72 -19.54 3.59
CA LEU A 244 13.49 -20.76 3.81
C LEU A 244 13.02 -21.87 2.88
N LEU A 245 11.70 -22.10 2.77
CA LEU A 245 11.12 -23.09 1.86
C LEU A 245 11.58 -22.84 0.42
N ALA A 246 11.42 -21.60 -0.06
CA ALA A 246 11.76 -21.24 -1.42
C ALA A 246 13.25 -21.44 -1.72
N TYR A 247 14.13 -20.97 -0.84
CA TYR A 247 15.57 -21.14 -1.02
C TYR A 247 16.00 -22.60 -0.94
N LEU A 248 15.43 -23.37 -0.02
CA LEU A 248 15.74 -24.79 0.13
C LEU A 248 15.26 -25.58 -1.10
N GLU A 249 14.07 -25.28 -1.63
CA GLU A 249 13.56 -25.89 -2.87
C GLU A 249 14.47 -25.57 -4.07
N ILE A 250 14.85 -24.31 -4.26
CA ILE A 250 15.75 -23.87 -5.33
C ILE A 250 17.12 -24.55 -5.20
N TRP A 251 17.64 -24.65 -3.99
CA TRP A 251 18.93 -25.28 -3.70
C TRP A 251 18.88 -26.78 -3.99
N LEU A 252 17.88 -27.50 -3.48
CA LEU A 252 17.72 -28.94 -3.68
C LEU A 252 17.55 -29.32 -5.16
N ARG A 253 16.86 -28.51 -5.96
CA ARG A 253 16.73 -28.71 -7.42
C ARG A 253 18.08 -28.75 -8.15
N LYS A 254 19.13 -28.17 -7.59
CA LYS A 254 20.49 -28.20 -8.19
C LYS A 254 21.22 -29.51 -7.94
N PHE A 255 20.91 -30.22 -6.86
CA PHE A 255 21.64 -31.42 -6.43
C PHE A 255 20.88 -32.70 -6.69
N ILE A 256 19.55 -32.67 -6.64
CA ILE A 256 18.70 -33.85 -6.79
C ILE A 256 18.52 -34.17 -8.29
N PRO A 257 18.86 -35.39 -8.76
CA PRO A 257 18.66 -35.78 -10.14
C PRO A 257 17.19 -35.67 -10.60
N ASN A 258 16.99 -35.22 -11.84
CA ASN A 258 15.64 -35.01 -12.40
C ASN A 258 14.72 -36.23 -12.28
N ALA A 259 15.26 -37.45 -12.41
CA ALA A 259 14.50 -38.70 -12.31
C ALA A 259 13.74 -38.87 -10.98
N ILE A 260 14.23 -38.26 -9.90
CA ILE A 260 13.66 -38.40 -8.55
C ILE A 260 13.25 -37.05 -7.94
N SER A 261 13.47 -35.96 -8.66
CA SER A 261 13.27 -34.57 -8.20
C SER A 261 11.82 -34.29 -7.77
N MET A 262 10.84 -34.86 -8.47
CA MET A 262 9.41 -34.69 -8.15
C MET A 262 9.03 -35.19 -6.74
N ILE A 263 9.78 -36.14 -6.18
CA ILE A 263 9.51 -36.72 -4.86
C ILE A 263 10.38 -36.06 -3.79
N PHE A 264 11.70 -36.04 -4.01
CA PHE A 264 12.64 -35.68 -2.95
C PHE A 264 12.79 -34.17 -2.76
N VAL A 265 12.71 -33.36 -3.81
CA VAL A 265 12.77 -31.88 -3.67
C VAL A 265 11.65 -31.37 -2.76
N PRO A 266 10.36 -31.62 -3.03
CA PRO A 266 9.29 -31.10 -2.18
C PRO A 266 9.35 -31.65 -0.76
N PHE A 267 9.69 -32.93 -0.59
CA PHE A 267 9.80 -33.56 0.74
C PHE A 267 10.90 -32.92 1.59
N PHE A 268 12.13 -32.85 1.05
CA PHE A 268 13.28 -32.28 1.77
C PHE A 268 13.27 -30.75 1.82
N ALA A 269 12.46 -30.07 1.01
CA ALA A 269 12.21 -28.64 1.17
C ALA A 269 11.21 -28.39 2.30
N LEU A 270 10.08 -29.11 2.31
CA LEU A 270 8.98 -28.82 3.22
C LEU A 270 9.25 -29.29 4.65
N VAL A 271 9.65 -30.55 4.86
CA VAL A 271 9.77 -31.11 6.22
C VAL A 271 10.78 -30.36 7.08
N PRO A 272 12.02 -30.08 6.61
CA PRO A 272 12.97 -29.29 7.39
C PRO A 272 12.50 -27.86 7.59
N THR A 273 11.78 -27.28 6.62
CA THR A 273 11.26 -25.91 6.77
C THR A 273 10.17 -25.83 7.84
N VAL A 274 9.24 -26.78 7.91
CA VAL A 274 8.21 -26.81 8.96
C VAL A 274 8.84 -26.97 10.34
N LEU A 275 9.85 -27.86 10.46
CA LEU A 275 10.59 -28.01 11.71
C LEU A 275 11.32 -26.72 12.10
N ALA A 276 12.08 -26.13 11.16
CA ALA A 276 12.79 -24.88 11.39
C ALA A 276 11.83 -23.73 11.72
N ALA A 277 10.63 -23.71 11.13
CA ALA A 277 9.62 -22.70 11.39
C ALA A 277 9.16 -22.73 12.85
N HIS A 278 8.92 -23.90 13.44
CA HIS A 278 8.45 -23.98 14.82
C HIS A 278 9.58 -23.90 15.86
N VAL A 279 10.78 -24.40 15.52
CA VAL A 279 11.91 -24.45 16.47
C VAL A 279 12.71 -23.14 16.50
N ILE A 280 12.89 -22.50 15.34
CA ILE A 280 13.86 -21.41 15.18
C ILE A 280 13.18 -20.14 14.66
N LEU A 281 12.60 -20.21 13.46
CA LEU A 281 12.19 -19.01 12.72
C LEU A 281 10.97 -18.35 13.33
N GLY A 282 10.02 -19.14 13.83
CA GLY A 282 8.80 -18.66 14.45
C GLY A 282 9.07 -17.91 15.76
N PRO A 283 9.77 -18.51 16.73
CA PRO A 283 10.14 -17.80 17.97
C PRO A 283 10.99 -16.55 17.73
N ILE A 284 11.94 -16.60 16.78
CA ILE A 284 12.74 -15.42 16.41
C ILE A 284 11.86 -14.37 15.74
N GLY A 285 11.05 -14.77 14.76
CA GLY A 285 10.16 -13.88 14.01
C GLY A 285 9.15 -13.18 14.92
N TRP A 286 8.60 -13.89 15.90
CA TRP A 286 7.72 -13.30 16.91
C TRP A 286 8.45 -12.24 17.73
N LYS A 287 9.63 -12.56 18.29
CA LYS A 287 10.43 -11.57 19.05
C LYS A 287 10.79 -10.33 18.23
N ILE A 288 11.11 -10.50 16.94
CA ILE A 288 11.34 -9.38 16.01
C ILE A 288 10.05 -8.57 15.85
N GLY A 289 8.92 -9.24 15.64
CA GLY A 289 7.60 -8.62 15.56
C GLY A 289 7.32 -7.77 16.77
N ASP A 290 7.36 -8.36 17.96
CA ASP A 290 7.13 -7.68 19.24
C ASP A 290 8.07 -6.49 19.43
N ALA A 291 9.36 -6.62 19.09
CA ALA A 291 10.29 -5.50 19.20
C ALA A 291 9.88 -4.32 18.30
N ILE A 292 9.53 -4.60 17.03
CA ILE A 292 9.10 -3.57 16.08
C ILE A 292 7.80 -2.91 16.55
N SER A 293 6.78 -3.70 16.91
CA SER A 293 5.50 -3.17 17.34
C SER A 293 5.61 -2.40 18.65
N ASN A 294 6.42 -2.86 19.61
CA ASN A 294 6.68 -2.10 20.84
C ASN A 294 7.33 -0.73 20.56
N VAL A 295 8.32 -0.67 19.66
CA VAL A 295 8.98 0.60 19.30
C VAL A 295 8.00 1.55 18.61
N VAL A 296 7.23 1.05 17.65
CA VAL A 296 6.23 1.85 16.93
C VAL A 296 5.13 2.31 17.87
N TYR A 297 4.62 1.42 18.71
CA TYR A 297 3.59 1.74 19.69
C TYR A 297 4.07 2.76 20.72
N ALA A 298 5.29 2.62 21.25
CA ALA A 298 5.90 3.59 22.15
C ALA A 298 6.08 4.97 21.48
N GLY A 299 6.46 4.99 20.19
CA GLY A 299 6.52 6.22 19.40
C GLY A 299 5.16 6.89 19.21
N LEU A 300 4.11 6.09 19.01
CA LEU A 300 2.74 6.56 18.78
C LEU A 300 1.94 6.85 20.06
N THR A 301 2.39 6.40 21.23
CA THR A 301 1.70 6.61 22.51
C THR A 301 2.51 7.42 23.53
N GLY A 302 3.80 7.65 23.26
CA GLY A 302 4.68 8.44 24.12
C GLY A 302 4.48 9.95 24.02
N GLY A 303 5.28 10.72 24.77
CA GLY A 303 5.17 12.18 24.83
C GLY A 303 5.47 12.93 23.52
N LEU A 304 6.15 12.28 22.56
CA LEU A 304 6.43 12.83 21.22
C LEU A 304 5.52 12.24 20.13
N SER A 305 4.43 11.57 20.51
CA SER A 305 3.48 10.93 19.59
C SER A 305 2.90 11.90 18.57
N TRP A 306 2.61 13.14 18.96
CA TRP A 306 2.15 14.19 18.05
C TRP A 306 3.17 14.49 16.94
N LEU A 307 4.47 14.52 17.25
CA LEU A 307 5.52 14.80 16.28
C LEU A 307 5.68 13.62 15.31
N PHE A 308 5.67 12.39 15.84
CA PHE A 308 5.70 11.20 15.01
C PHE A 308 4.50 11.15 14.06
N ALA A 309 3.30 11.44 14.57
CA ALA A 309 2.08 11.50 13.78
C ALA A 309 2.12 12.58 12.71
N ALA A 310 2.64 13.77 13.02
CA ALA A 310 2.81 14.85 12.05
C ALA A 310 3.75 14.43 10.91
N LEU A 311 4.92 13.88 11.25
CA LEU A 311 5.91 13.43 10.26
C LEU A 311 5.38 12.28 9.41
N PHE A 312 4.80 11.27 10.05
CA PHE A 312 4.22 10.13 9.34
C PHE A 312 3.06 10.57 8.45
N GLY A 313 2.10 11.34 8.97
CA GLY A 313 0.97 11.86 8.22
C GLY A 313 1.38 12.74 7.03
N PHE A 314 2.45 13.52 7.16
CA PHE A 314 3.01 14.32 6.06
C PHE A 314 3.72 13.47 5.01
N LEU A 315 4.58 12.54 5.44
CA LEU A 315 5.45 11.75 4.58
C LEU A 315 4.80 10.48 4.00
N TYR A 316 3.59 10.12 4.47
CA TYR A 316 2.90 8.93 3.99
C TYR A 316 2.62 8.96 2.48
N ALA A 317 2.15 10.08 1.95
CA ALA A 317 1.86 10.21 0.52
C ALA A 317 3.12 9.98 -0.36
N PRO A 318 4.30 10.55 -0.08
CA PRO A 318 5.55 10.14 -0.71
C PRO A 318 5.87 8.62 -0.62
N LEU A 319 5.57 7.96 0.51
CA LEU A 319 5.71 6.50 0.63
C LEU A 319 4.73 5.75 -0.28
N VAL A 320 3.55 6.32 -0.54
CA VAL A 320 2.59 5.76 -1.52
C VAL A 320 3.16 5.84 -2.93
N VAL A 321 3.77 6.97 -3.32
CA VAL A 321 4.40 7.14 -4.65
C VAL A 321 5.47 6.07 -4.90
N THR A 322 6.26 5.74 -3.88
CA THR A 322 7.32 4.74 -3.98
C THR A 322 6.82 3.29 -3.85
N GLY A 323 5.55 3.08 -3.46
CA GLY A 323 4.98 1.77 -3.14
C GLY A 323 5.40 1.21 -1.79
N LEU A 324 6.27 1.93 -1.05
CA LEU A 324 6.79 1.52 0.25
C LEU A 324 5.73 1.54 1.36
N HIS A 325 4.62 2.23 1.15
CA HIS A 325 3.52 2.26 2.11
C HIS A 325 2.92 0.87 2.41
N HIS A 326 2.96 -0.11 1.51
CA HIS A 326 2.47 -1.46 1.82
C HIS A 326 3.23 -2.15 2.97
N MET A 327 4.44 -1.68 3.28
CA MET A 327 5.23 -2.15 4.42
C MET A 327 4.56 -1.84 5.76
N THR A 328 3.78 -0.76 5.84
CA THR A 328 3.12 -0.37 7.09
C THR A 328 2.07 -1.39 7.48
N ASN A 329 1.44 -2.06 6.51
CA ASN A 329 0.46 -3.11 6.78
C ASN A 329 1.03 -4.27 7.62
N ALA A 330 2.30 -4.63 7.40
CA ALA A 330 2.96 -5.66 8.22
C ALA A 330 3.11 -5.19 9.68
N ILE A 331 3.40 -3.90 9.88
CA ILE A 331 3.48 -3.29 11.21
C ILE A 331 2.10 -3.19 11.84
N ASP A 332 1.08 -2.74 11.10
CA ASP A 332 -0.31 -2.68 11.54
C ASP A 332 -0.82 -4.05 12.02
N LEU A 333 -0.53 -5.12 11.27
CA LEU A 333 -0.91 -6.48 11.64
C LEU A 333 -0.21 -6.94 12.92
N GLN A 334 1.07 -6.60 13.10
CA GLN A 334 1.79 -6.90 14.33
C GLN A 334 1.22 -6.12 15.52
N LEU A 335 0.93 -4.82 15.34
CA LEU A 335 0.29 -3.99 16.36
C LEU A 335 -1.06 -4.56 16.75
N MET A 336 -1.89 -4.95 15.78
CA MET A 336 -3.18 -5.59 16.03
C MET A 336 -3.05 -6.87 16.86
N SER A 337 -2.07 -7.72 16.53
CA SER A 337 -1.85 -8.96 17.26
C SER A 337 -1.37 -8.74 18.69
N GLN A 338 -0.62 -7.67 18.96
CA GLN A 338 -0.01 -7.45 20.28
C GLN A 338 -0.83 -6.52 21.19
N PHE A 339 -1.52 -5.53 20.61
CA PHE A 339 -2.20 -4.45 21.32
C PHE A 339 -3.71 -4.39 21.05
N ASP A 340 -4.28 -5.44 20.43
CA ASP A 340 -5.71 -5.54 20.10
C ASP A 340 -6.21 -4.38 19.21
N GLY A 341 -5.31 -3.83 18.39
CA GLY A 341 -5.61 -2.78 17.42
C GLY A 341 -4.36 -2.08 16.92
N THR A 342 -4.56 -1.09 16.06
CA THR A 342 -3.46 -0.29 15.50
C THR A 342 -3.80 1.21 15.43
N ASN A 343 -2.85 2.05 15.86
CA ASN A 343 -2.93 3.51 15.76
C ASN A 343 -2.34 4.03 14.44
N LEU A 344 -1.73 3.16 13.62
CA LEU A 344 -1.09 3.53 12.37
C LEU A 344 -2.10 3.61 11.21
N TRP A 345 -2.98 2.60 11.09
CA TRP A 345 -4.05 2.55 10.09
C TRP A 345 -4.98 3.79 10.04
N PRO A 346 -5.43 4.39 11.17
CA PRO A 346 -6.23 5.63 11.14
C PRO A 346 -5.54 6.76 10.36
N MET A 347 -4.23 6.94 10.52
CA MET A 347 -3.48 7.97 9.78
C MET A 347 -3.43 7.69 8.28
N ILE A 348 -3.33 6.42 7.90
CA ILE A 348 -3.36 5.96 6.50
C ILE A 348 -4.71 6.28 5.87
N ALA A 349 -5.81 5.92 6.54
CA ALA A 349 -7.16 6.22 6.07
C ALA A 349 -7.38 7.73 5.90
N LEU A 350 -6.91 8.53 6.87
CA LEU A 350 -6.96 10.00 6.82
C LEU A 350 -6.14 10.57 5.65
N SER A 351 -4.94 10.02 5.38
CA SER A 351 -4.11 10.46 4.25
C SER A 351 -4.81 10.26 2.91
N ASN A 352 -5.51 9.14 2.73
CA ASN A 352 -6.29 8.86 1.52
C ASN A 352 -7.42 9.89 1.33
N ILE A 353 -8.15 10.22 2.40
CA ILE A 353 -9.17 11.27 2.38
C ILE A 353 -8.54 12.62 2.02
N ALA A 354 -7.36 12.94 2.57
CA ALA A 354 -6.68 14.19 2.29
C ALA A 354 -6.29 14.33 0.82
N GLN A 355 -5.74 13.27 0.22
CA GLN A 355 -5.37 13.24 -1.20
C GLN A 355 -6.61 13.41 -2.10
N GLY A 356 -7.72 12.73 -1.79
CA GLY A 356 -8.98 12.85 -2.54
C GLY A 356 -9.59 14.25 -2.44
N SER A 357 -9.48 14.88 -1.27
CA SER A 357 -10.03 16.21 -1.00
C SER A 357 -9.23 17.33 -1.68
N ALA A 358 -7.92 17.15 -1.87
CA ALA A 358 -7.16 18.05 -2.72
C ALA A 358 -7.59 17.96 -4.20
N VAL A 359 -7.86 16.75 -4.72
CA VAL A 359 -8.44 16.60 -6.07
C VAL A 359 -9.86 17.20 -6.14
N LEU A 360 -10.65 17.09 -5.07
CA LEU A 360 -11.96 17.74 -5.00
C LEU A 360 -11.84 19.28 -5.14
N ALA A 361 -10.81 19.89 -4.57
CA ALA A 361 -10.51 21.31 -4.81
C ALA A 361 -10.11 21.59 -6.26
N ILE A 362 -9.36 20.70 -6.91
CA ILE A 362 -9.06 20.82 -8.35
C ILE A 362 -10.35 20.77 -9.18
N ILE A 363 -11.26 19.83 -8.91
CA ILE A 363 -12.59 19.78 -9.57
C ILE A 363 -13.32 21.11 -9.40
N PHE A 364 -13.32 21.66 -8.19
CA PHE A 364 -13.96 22.96 -7.93
C PHE A 364 -13.32 24.11 -8.73
N LEU A 365 -11.98 24.19 -8.73
CA LEU A 365 -11.21 25.22 -9.42
C LEU A 365 -11.35 25.13 -10.95
N HIS A 366 -11.42 23.91 -11.49
CA HIS A 366 -11.47 23.62 -12.94
C HIS A 366 -12.89 23.36 -13.46
N ARG A 367 -13.93 23.60 -12.65
CA ARG A 367 -15.32 23.26 -12.98
C ARG A 367 -15.75 23.79 -14.35
N GLY A 368 -16.21 22.90 -15.22
CA GLY A 368 -16.55 23.18 -16.62
C GLY A 368 -15.41 22.95 -17.61
N ASN A 369 -14.26 22.46 -17.16
CA ASN A 369 -13.22 21.88 -18.01
C ASN A 369 -13.47 20.36 -18.13
N GLU A 370 -14.22 19.96 -19.16
CA GLU A 370 -14.61 18.55 -19.38
C GLU A 370 -13.41 17.59 -19.42
N LYS A 371 -12.27 18.03 -19.97
CA LYS A 371 -11.05 17.20 -20.05
C LYS A 371 -10.46 16.91 -18.66
N GLU A 372 -10.47 17.90 -17.78
CA GLU A 372 -9.97 17.71 -16.42
C GLU A 372 -10.97 16.87 -15.60
N GLU A 373 -12.27 17.18 -15.71
CA GLU A 373 -13.35 16.48 -15.00
C GLU A 373 -13.42 14.98 -15.33
N GLN A 374 -13.14 14.59 -16.59
CA GLN A 374 -13.04 13.19 -17.01
C GLN A 374 -11.96 12.40 -16.25
N VAL A 375 -10.96 13.07 -15.68
CA VAL A 375 -9.88 12.45 -14.90
C VAL A 375 -10.07 12.68 -13.40
N SER A 376 -10.34 13.92 -13.00
CA SER A 376 -10.36 14.32 -11.59
C SER A 376 -11.54 13.74 -10.82
N ILE A 377 -12.74 13.66 -11.42
CA ILE A 377 -13.93 13.09 -10.77
C ILE A 377 -13.75 11.61 -10.42
N PRO A 378 -13.44 10.71 -11.38
CA PRO A 378 -13.22 9.30 -11.05
C PRO A 378 -12.02 9.11 -10.11
N ALA A 379 -10.98 9.94 -10.23
CA ALA A 379 -9.84 9.91 -9.32
C ALA A 379 -10.21 10.27 -7.88
N THR A 380 -11.04 11.30 -7.65
CA THR A 380 -11.55 11.63 -6.31
C THR A 380 -12.37 10.50 -5.72
N ILE A 381 -13.29 9.91 -6.50
CA ILE A 381 -14.12 8.78 -6.04
C ILE A 381 -13.24 7.59 -5.63
N SER A 382 -12.30 7.20 -6.50
CA SER A 382 -11.33 6.14 -6.23
C SER A 382 -10.55 6.41 -4.94
N CYS A 383 -10.07 7.63 -4.75
CA CYS A 383 -9.27 8.03 -3.60
C CYS A 383 -10.07 7.98 -2.29
N TYR A 384 -11.33 8.43 -2.33
CA TYR A 384 -12.25 8.31 -1.20
C TYR A 384 -12.67 6.87 -0.90
N LEU A 385 -12.50 5.94 -1.84
CA LEU A 385 -12.64 4.50 -1.62
C LEU A 385 -11.30 3.82 -1.25
N GLY A 386 -10.26 4.62 -0.98
CA GLY A 386 -8.98 4.13 -0.48
C GLY A 386 -7.94 3.81 -1.53
N VAL A 387 -8.21 4.04 -2.81
CA VAL A 387 -7.26 3.84 -3.93
C VAL A 387 -6.78 5.19 -4.42
N THR A 388 -5.59 5.60 -3.96
CA THR A 388 -5.07 6.97 -4.09
C THR A 388 -4.26 7.20 -5.36
N GLU A 389 -3.81 6.15 -6.04
CA GLU A 389 -2.92 6.24 -7.20
C GLU A 389 -3.49 7.08 -8.35
N PRO A 390 -4.79 6.95 -8.73
CA PRO A 390 -5.36 7.81 -9.76
C PRO A 390 -5.34 9.30 -9.39
N ALA A 391 -5.62 9.62 -8.11
CA ALA A 391 -5.60 10.99 -7.61
C ALA A 391 -4.18 11.55 -7.54
N MET A 392 -3.24 10.78 -7.00
CA MET A 392 -1.86 11.20 -6.82
C MET A 392 -1.13 11.40 -8.15
N PHE A 393 -1.17 10.41 -9.03
CA PHE A 393 -0.46 10.46 -10.31
C PHE A 393 -1.22 11.22 -11.40
N GLY A 394 -2.56 11.18 -11.38
CA GLY A 394 -3.36 11.84 -12.40
C GLY A 394 -3.52 13.34 -12.19
N ILE A 395 -3.49 13.80 -10.93
CA ILE A 395 -3.82 15.18 -10.57
C ILE A 395 -2.80 15.78 -9.61
N ASN A 396 -2.59 15.18 -8.44
CA ASN A 396 -1.93 15.90 -7.34
C ASN A 396 -0.44 16.17 -7.63
N LEU A 397 0.29 15.19 -8.15
CA LEU A 397 1.69 15.35 -8.53
C LEU A 397 1.86 16.20 -9.80
N LYS A 398 0.92 16.11 -10.75
CA LYS A 398 0.89 16.95 -11.96
C LYS A 398 0.93 18.43 -11.60
N TYR A 399 0.15 18.85 -10.60
CA TYR A 399 0.07 20.25 -10.19
C TYR A 399 0.94 20.62 -8.99
N LEU A 400 1.46 19.63 -8.25
CA LEU A 400 2.28 19.73 -7.04
C LEU A 400 1.64 20.42 -5.83
N TYR A 401 1.06 21.61 -5.99
CA TYR A 401 0.39 22.33 -4.90
C TYR A 401 -0.76 21.56 -4.22
N PRO A 402 -1.66 20.82 -4.93
CA PRO A 402 -2.66 19.98 -4.25
C PRO A 402 -2.02 18.82 -3.49
N PHE A 403 -0.90 18.26 -3.99
CA PHE A 403 -0.19 17.18 -3.30
C PHE A 403 0.32 17.63 -1.93
N VAL A 404 0.98 18.79 -1.87
CA VAL A 404 1.50 19.35 -0.62
C VAL A 404 0.36 19.80 0.31
N ALA A 405 -0.72 20.38 -0.23
CA ALA A 405 -1.91 20.72 0.56
C ALA A 405 -2.54 19.49 1.24
N ALA A 406 -2.64 18.37 0.52
CA ALA A 406 -3.08 17.10 1.08
C ALA A 406 -2.15 16.57 2.17
N MET A 407 -0.82 16.63 1.97
CA MET A 407 0.17 16.22 2.98
C MET A 407 0.04 17.03 4.27
N ILE A 408 -0.19 18.34 4.17
CA ILE A 408 -0.39 19.22 5.35
C ILE A 408 -1.69 18.83 6.09
N GLY A 409 -2.81 18.67 5.39
CA GLY A 409 -4.06 18.28 6.05
C GLY A 409 -4.00 16.88 6.66
N SER A 410 -3.31 15.95 5.99
CA SER A 410 -3.01 14.60 6.50
C SER A 410 -2.19 14.65 7.80
N ALA A 411 -1.13 15.47 7.84
CA ALA A 411 -0.31 15.66 9.03
C ALA A 411 -1.10 16.21 10.23
N ILE A 412 -1.93 17.24 10.00
CA ILE A 412 -2.74 17.85 11.06
C ILE A 412 -3.76 16.84 11.61
N ALA A 413 -4.47 16.12 10.73
CA ALA A 413 -5.42 15.11 11.15
C ALA A 413 -4.75 13.93 11.86
N ALA A 414 -3.55 13.53 11.43
CA ALA A 414 -2.76 12.49 12.08
C ALA A 414 -2.39 12.87 13.52
N VAL A 415 -1.95 14.12 13.74
CA VAL A 415 -1.70 14.65 15.09
C VAL A 415 -2.94 14.52 15.96
N VAL A 416 -4.09 15.03 15.49
CA VAL A 416 -5.34 14.98 16.27
C VAL A 416 -5.77 13.53 16.57
N SER A 417 -5.67 12.65 15.57
CA SER A 417 -6.00 11.23 15.68
C SER A 417 -5.13 10.53 16.73
N VAL A 418 -3.81 10.67 16.63
CA VAL A 418 -2.87 9.98 17.53
C VAL A 418 -2.91 10.58 18.93
N SER A 419 -2.93 11.91 19.07
CA SER A 419 -3.02 12.56 20.39
C SER A 419 -4.31 12.27 21.14
N SER A 420 -5.37 11.89 20.42
CA SER A 420 -6.64 11.46 21.02
C SER A 420 -6.73 9.94 21.25
N GLY A 421 -5.65 9.20 20.94
CA GLY A 421 -5.57 7.76 21.15
C GLY A 421 -6.39 6.92 20.17
N VAL A 422 -6.75 7.46 19.01
CA VAL A 422 -7.59 6.74 18.03
C VAL A 422 -6.90 5.46 17.58
N MET A 423 -7.61 4.34 17.68
CA MET A 423 -7.19 3.01 17.25
C MET A 423 -8.19 2.39 16.29
N ALA A 424 -7.68 1.61 15.33
CA ALA A 424 -8.46 0.73 14.48
C ALA A 424 -8.43 -0.71 15.02
N ASN A 425 -9.57 -1.39 14.94
CA ASN A 425 -9.68 -2.83 15.27
C ASN A 425 -9.11 -3.70 14.13
N SER A 426 -9.04 -3.16 12.92
CA SER A 426 -8.54 -3.89 11.74
C SER A 426 -7.95 -2.98 10.69
N ILE A 427 -7.15 -3.57 9.81
CA ILE A 427 -6.82 -3.00 8.50
C ILE A 427 -8.00 -3.27 7.56
N GLY A 428 -8.43 -2.28 6.79
CA GLY A 428 -9.56 -2.43 5.87
C GLY A 428 -9.51 -1.52 4.66
N VAL A 429 -10.65 -0.97 4.28
CA VAL A 429 -10.70 0.05 3.21
C VAL A 429 -10.20 1.38 3.77
N GLY A 430 -9.23 1.99 3.11
CA GLY A 430 -8.84 3.37 3.39
C GLY A 430 -9.87 4.37 2.86
N GLY A 431 -9.63 5.67 3.05
CA GLY A 431 -10.58 6.68 2.58
C GLY A 431 -11.80 6.81 3.50
N LEU A 432 -12.93 7.26 2.95
CA LEU A 432 -14.15 7.55 3.71
C LEU A 432 -14.71 6.32 4.46
N PRO A 433 -14.77 5.10 3.86
CA PRO A 433 -15.22 3.92 4.58
C PRO A 433 -14.27 3.48 5.71
N GLY A 434 -13.06 4.05 5.81
CA GLY A 434 -12.07 3.68 6.82
C GLY A 434 -12.52 3.89 8.26
N ILE A 435 -13.54 4.74 8.49
CA ILE A 435 -14.19 4.88 9.80
C ILE A 435 -14.74 3.54 10.32
N LEU A 436 -15.17 2.64 9.43
CA LEU A 436 -15.74 1.34 9.82
C LEU A 436 -14.69 0.46 10.52
N SER A 437 -13.42 0.58 10.14
CA SER A 437 -12.31 -0.15 10.76
C SER A 437 -11.90 0.42 12.13
N ILE A 438 -12.32 1.63 12.46
CA ILE A 438 -11.98 2.31 13.72
C ILE A 438 -12.71 1.62 14.90
N ASN A 439 -12.11 1.63 16.09
CA ASN A 439 -12.82 1.21 17.27
C ASN A 439 -14.00 2.17 17.53
N PRO A 440 -15.24 1.67 17.73
CA PRO A 440 -16.43 2.49 17.96
C PRO A 440 -16.27 3.64 18.95
N LYS A 441 -15.49 3.44 20.03
CA LYS A 441 -15.27 4.48 21.05
C LYS A 441 -14.64 5.76 20.49
N TYR A 442 -13.96 5.67 19.35
CA TYR A 442 -13.26 6.79 18.71
C TYR A 442 -13.98 7.38 17.50
N TYR A 443 -15.18 6.92 17.14
CA TYR A 443 -15.88 7.37 15.93
C TYR A 443 -16.06 8.88 15.85
N ALA A 444 -16.48 9.52 16.95
CA ALA A 444 -16.67 10.97 16.98
C ALA A 444 -15.37 11.73 16.69
N VAL A 445 -14.27 11.34 17.36
CA VAL A 445 -12.96 11.96 17.17
C VAL A 445 -12.42 11.70 15.77
N PHE A 446 -12.57 10.48 15.26
CA PHE A 446 -12.13 10.15 13.91
C PHE A 446 -12.94 10.90 12.85
N ALA A 447 -14.25 11.09 13.04
CA ALA A 447 -15.08 11.93 12.16
C ALA A 447 -14.60 13.39 12.12
N VAL A 448 -14.14 13.95 13.25
CA VAL A 448 -13.48 15.27 13.28
C VAL A 448 -12.17 15.24 12.48
N CYS A 449 -11.37 14.18 12.60
CA CYS A 449 -10.15 14.02 11.80
C CYS A 449 -10.47 13.93 10.29
N MET A 450 -11.52 13.20 9.91
CA MET A 450 -12.00 13.14 8.52
C MET A 450 -12.45 14.52 8.02
N LEU A 451 -13.13 15.30 8.86
CA LEU A 451 -13.51 16.67 8.51
C LEU A 451 -12.27 17.54 8.27
N ILE A 452 -11.24 17.41 9.11
CA ILE A 452 -9.95 18.11 8.91
C ILE A 452 -9.34 17.73 7.56
N THR A 453 -9.29 16.44 7.21
CA THR A 453 -8.71 15.99 5.93
C THR A 453 -9.57 16.31 4.71
N ILE A 454 -10.84 16.66 4.88
CA ILE A 454 -11.67 17.23 3.81
C ILE A 454 -11.42 18.73 3.68
N VAL A 455 -11.58 19.47 4.77
CA VAL A 455 -11.61 20.93 4.78
C VAL A 455 -10.24 21.52 4.55
N VAL A 456 -9.20 21.05 5.27
CA VAL A 456 -7.87 21.67 5.22
C VAL A 456 -7.20 21.47 3.85
N PRO A 457 -7.09 20.26 3.28
CA PRO A 457 -6.56 20.08 1.93
C PRO A 457 -7.34 20.86 0.88
N PHE A 458 -8.67 20.90 0.97
CA PHE A 458 -9.49 21.63 0.02
C PHE A 458 -9.16 23.14 0.05
N ILE A 459 -9.20 23.75 1.24
CA ILE A 459 -8.92 25.18 1.41
C ILE A 459 -7.49 25.50 1.01
N LEU A 460 -6.50 24.73 1.49
CA LEU A 460 -5.09 24.97 1.16
C LEU A 460 -4.83 24.84 -0.34
N THR A 461 -5.45 23.87 -1.02
CA THR A 461 -5.34 23.73 -2.47
C THR A 461 -5.87 24.98 -3.19
N VAL A 462 -7.04 25.48 -2.80
CA VAL A 462 -7.62 26.71 -3.36
C VAL A 462 -6.74 27.93 -3.07
N LEU A 463 -6.22 28.07 -1.85
CA LEU A 463 -5.37 29.19 -1.46
C LEU A 463 -4.01 29.15 -2.17
N PHE A 464 -3.35 27.98 -2.21
CA PHE A 464 -2.08 27.81 -2.92
C PHE A 464 -2.23 28.17 -4.39
N ARG A 465 -3.34 27.73 -5.01
CA ARG A 465 -3.62 28.12 -6.38
C ARG A 465 -3.84 29.63 -6.55
N LYS A 466 -4.66 30.23 -5.68
CA LYS A 466 -4.99 31.67 -5.73
C LYS A 466 -3.76 32.55 -5.58
N TYR A 467 -2.84 32.19 -4.68
CA TYR A 467 -1.61 32.94 -4.42
C TYR A 467 -0.40 32.44 -5.22
N ASN A 468 -0.61 31.52 -6.18
CA ASN A 468 0.42 30.94 -7.02
C ASN A 468 1.58 30.29 -6.23
N ILE A 469 1.28 29.70 -5.07
CA ILE A 469 2.22 28.96 -4.24
C ILE A 469 2.36 27.55 -4.82
N LEU A 470 3.60 27.14 -5.15
CA LEU A 470 3.92 25.82 -5.72
C LEU A 470 3.21 25.49 -7.06
N ASN A 471 2.52 26.47 -7.66
CA ASN A 471 1.85 26.29 -8.94
C ASN A 471 2.84 26.52 -10.09
N LYS A 472 3.17 25.43 -10.80
CA LYS A 472 4.08 25.48 -11.95
C LYS A 472 3.36 25.47 -13.30
N VAL A 473 2.26 24.73 -13.40
CA VAL A 473 1.65 24.36 -14.70
C VAL A 473 0.15 24.66 -14.79
N ASP A 474 -0.52 24.97 -13.68
CA ASP A 474 -1.96 25.24 -13.71
C ASP A 474 -2.20 26.69 -14.18
N THR A 475 -2.83 26.81 -15.35
CA THR A 475 -3.21 28.07 -16.01
C THR A 475 -4.72 28.29 -16.06
N ALA A 476 -5.53 27.40 -15.47
CA ALA A 476 -6.98 27.55 -15.46
C ALA A 476 -7.42 28.90 -14.86
N PRO A 477 -8.50 29.51 -15.38
CA PRO A 477 -8.98 30.80 -14.88
C PRO A 477 -9.39 30.68 -13.40
N ILE A 478 -8.83 31.54 -12.56
CA ILE A 478 -9.12 31.54 -11.11
C ILE A 478 -10.59 31.94 -10.91
N ARG A 479 -11.42 30.98 -10.49
CA ARG A 479 -12.76 31.27 -9.98
C ARG A 479 -12.64 31.64 -8.50
N THR A 480 -12.56 32.93 -8.19
CA THR A 480 -12.82 33.39 -6.82
C THR A 480 -14.33 33.30 -6.56
N PHE A 481 -14.71 32.87 -5.35
CA PHE A 481 -16.11 32.91 -4.90
C PHE A 481 -16.67 34.32 -5.18
N GLY A 482 -17.54 34.45 -6.19
CA GLY A 482 -18.31 35.65 -6.47
C GLY A 482 -17.83 36.61 -7.57
N LYS A 483 -16.63 36.49 -8.17
CA LYS A 483 -16.24 37.32 -9.33
C LYS A 483 -15.33 36.58 -10.32
N LYS A 484 -15.67 36.64 -11.61
CA LYS A 484 -14.78 36.22 -12.70
C LYS A 484 -13.71 37.30 -12.88
N GLU A 485 -12.50 37.11 -12.35
CA GLU A 485 -11.35 37.92 -12.76
C GLU A 485 -10.59 37.18 -13.86
N TYR A 486 -10.72 37.67 -15.09
CA TYR A 486 -9.79 37.34 -16.16
C TYR A 486 -8.43 37.93 -15.79
N ARG A 487 -7.43 37.08 -15.53
CA ARG A 487 -6.04 37.49 -15.68
C ARG A 487 -5.81 37.62 -17.19
N GLU A 488 -5.86 38.84 -17.70
CA GLU A 488 -5.33 39.14 -19.02
C GLU A 488 -3.87 38.67 -19.04
N SER A 489 -3.57 37.75 -19.95
CA SER A 489 -2.20 37.40 -20.31
C SER A 489 -1.48 38.70 -20.65
N ALA A 490 -0.33 38.94 -19.99
CA ALA A 490 0.58 40.00 -20.38
C ALA A 490 0.80 39.92 -21.88
N LYS A 491 0.28 40.91 -22.59
CA LYS A 491 0.53 41.11 -24.02
C LYS A 491 2.04 41.25 -24.17
N THR A 492 2.57 40.44 -25.07
CA THR A 492 3.72 40.79 -25.90
C THR A 492 3.62 42.26 -26.31
N THR A 493 4.58 43.06 -25.87
CA THR A 493 4.86 44.37 -26.47
C THR A 493 6.27 44.31 -27.03
N ASN A 494 6.30 44.25 -28.35
CA ASN A 494 7.37 44.47 -29.33
C ASN A 494 8.69 43.69 -29.19
#